data_AF-A0A418JIN9-F1
#
_entry.id   AF-A0A418JIN9-F1
#
_cell.length_a   1.000
_cell.length_b   1.000
_cell.length_c   1.000
_cell.angle_alpha   90.00
_cell.angle_beta   90.00
_cell.angle_gamma   90.00
#
_symmetry.space_group_name_H-M   'P 1'
#
loop_
_entity.id
_entity.type
_entity.pdbx_description
1 polymer ?
#
loop_
_entity_poly.entity_id
_entity_poly.type
_entity_poly.pdbx_seq_one_letter_code
_entity_poly.pdbx_strand_id
1 'polypeptide(L)'
;MYSTLTHEYQHMVNANQKLLKEKKQDGMDVWLDEAFAMASEHMYLKKSLDHRIAYYNNSRSIANGHSLIKWNHRGDVLSNYSLSYLFSQYLKNQSNNGDKIFKEILQDPADTNVALEKAIHKHVDPNMSLGEFMTNFRIALEKKDSTGIHGFNGDPGFNALNPKHIHQLPQTLAPQGSVIFEAPGPFKVPKDKDNNVTYTKVK
;
A
#
# COMPACT_ATOMS: atom_id res chain seq x y z
N MET A 1 -4.41 0.25 23.81
CA MET A 1 -3.25 -0.24 24.58
C MET A 1 -2.68 -1.52 23.98
N TYR A 2 -3.44 -2.63 23.87
CA TYR A 2 -2.89 -3.87 23.30
C TYR A 2 -2.53 -3.80 21.81
N SER A 3 -3.31 -3.08 20.98
CA SER A 3 -2.98 -2.85 19.55
C SER A 3 -1.60 -2.18 19.38
N THR A 4 -1.37 -1.07 20.09
CA THR A 4 -0.08 -0.36 20.07
C THR A 4 1.07 -1.24 20.54
N LEU A 5 0.87 -2.09 21.56
CA LEU A 5 1.93 -3.03 21.96
C LEU A 5 2.26 -4.03 20.86
N THR A 6 1.26 -4.54 20.13
CA THR A 6 1.45 -5.43 18.98
C THR A 6 2.18 -4.73 17.83
N HIS A 7 1.88 -3.45 17.60
CA HIS A 7 2.56 -2.59 16.64
C HIS A 7 4.06 -2.47 16.95
N GLU A 8 4.41 -2.00 18.15
CA GLU A 8 5.80 -1.82 18.57
C GLU A 8 6.57 -3.14 18.68
N TYR A 9 5.88 -4.22 19.06
CA TYR A 9 6.49 -5.54 19.09
C TYR A 9 6.90 -6.00 17.69
N GLN A 10 6.11 -5.67 16.67
CA GLN A 10 6.50 -5.97 15.30
C GLN A 10 7.73 -5.15 14.87
N HIS A 11 7.89 -3.89 15.27
CA HIS A 11 9.14 -3.16 14.98
C HIS A 11 10.37 -3.86 15.59
N MET A 12 10.24 -4.39 16.82
CA MET A 12 11.32 -5.18 17.43
C MET A 12 11.62 -6.47 16.65
N VAL A 13 10.60 -7.18 16.17
CA VAL A 13 10.78 -8.39 15.36
C VAL A 13 11.46 -8.06 14.04
N ASN A 14 11.06 -6.96 13.39
CA ASN A 14 11.69 -6.45 12.18
C ASN A 14 13.15 -6.09 12.41
N ALA A 15 13.45 -5.26 13.42
CA ALA A 15 14.80 -4.86 13.78
C ALA A 15 15.70 -6.05 14.10
N ASN A 16 15.20 -7.07 14.81
CA ASN A 16 15.97 -8.29 15.07
C ASN A 16 16.32 -9.04 13.78
N GLN A 17 15.40 -9.14 12.82
CA GLN A 17 15.67 -9.80 11.55
C GLN A 17 16.62 -8.97 10.67
N LYS A 18 16.32 -7.69 10.45
CA LYS A 18 17.04 -6.84 9.49
C LYS A 18 18.35 -6.28 10.06
N LEU A 19 18.33 -5.70 11.25
CA LEU A 19 19.51 -5.05 11.83
C LEU A 19 20.46 -6.06 12.48
N LEU A 20 19.94 -7.06 13.20
CA LEU A 20 20.79 -7.96 14.00
C LEU A 20 21.21 -9.22 13.22
N LYS A 21 20.26 -9.95 12.61
CA LYS A 21 20.58 -11.18 11.88
C LYS A 21 21.18 -10.91 10.51
N GLU A 22 20.56 -10.04 9.72
CA GLU A 22 21.00 -9.72 8.35
C GLU A 22 22.08 -8.62 8.32
N LYS A 23 22.32 -7.92 9.43
CA LYS A 23 23.29 -6.82 9.55
C LYS A 23 23.07 -5.69 8.54
N LYS A 24 21.81 -5.47 8.13
CA LYS A 24 21.43 -4.40 7.22
C LYS A 24 21.29 -3.09 8.00
N GLN A 25 22.26 -2.19 7.86
CA GLN A 25 22.34 -0.97 8.69
C GLN A 25 21.10 -0.08 8.58
N ASP A 26 20.51 0.01 7.39
CA ASP A 26 19.34 0.86 7.13
C ASP A 26 18.01 0.17 7.47
N GLY A 27 18.04 -1.11 7.86
CA GLY A 27 16.83 -1.88 8.16
C GLY A 27 15.91 -2.11 6.96
N MET A 28 14.61 -2.24 7.24
CA MET A 28 13.55 -2.25 6.24
C MET A 28 13.10 -0.82 5.96
N ASP A 29 12.67 -0.52 4.73
CA ASP A 29 12.10 0.80 4.42
C ASP A 29 10.92 1.11 5.34
N VAL A 30 10.92 2.31 5.92
CA VAL A 30 9.95 2.74 6.95
C VAL A 30 8.51 2.46 6.54
N TRP A 31 8.15 2.73 5.28
CA TRP A 31 6.78 2.53 4.81
C TRP A 31 6.33 1.07 4.89
N LEU A 32 7.22 0.11 4.66
CA LEU A 32 6.92 -1.32 4.70
C LEU A 32 7.00 -1.85 6.14
N ASP A 33 7.96 -1.36 6.93
CA ASP A 33 8.02 -1.69 8.36
C ASP A 33 6.71 -1.33 9.07
N GLU A 34 6.21 -0.13 8.81
CA GLU A 34 4.92 0.37 9.30
C GLU A 34 3.73 -0.41 8.73
N ALA A 35 3.79 -0.81 7.45
CA ALA A 35 2.79 -1.66 6.85
C ALA A 35 2.67 -3.01 7.59
N PHE A 36 3.79 -3.58 8.04
CA PHE A 36 3.82 -4.84 8.78
C PHE A 36 3.41 -4.64 10.25
N ALA A 37 3.79 -3.53 10.88
CA ALA A 37 3.35 -3.19 12.22
C ALA A 37 1.82 -3.01 12.30
N MET A 38 1.20 -2.35 11.30
CA MET A 38 -0.26 -2.26 11.25
C MET A 38 -0.92 -3.57 10.78
N ALA A 39 -0.22 -4.43 10.03
CA ALA A 39 -0.71 -5.77 9.74
C ALA A 39 -0.78 -6.62 11.02
N SER A 40 0.22 -6.53 11.91
CA SER A 40 0.19 -7.24 13.19
C SER A 40 -0.95 -6.77 14.09
N GLU A 41 -1.25 -5.46 14.12
CA GLU A 41 -2.44 -4.91 14.77
C GLU A 41 -3.74 -5.51 14.21
N HIS A 42 -3.88 -5.56 12.89
CA HIS A 42 -5.05 -6.16 12.23
C HIS A 42 -5.19 -7.63 12.62
N MET A 43 -4.10 -8.41 12.57
CA MET A 43 -4.10 -9.83 12.92
C MET A 43 -4.49 -10.05 14.38
N TYR A 44 -4.00 -9.22 15.30
CA TYR A 44 -4.33 -9.29 16.73
C TYR A 44 -5.79 -8.95 17.00
N LEU A 45 -6.29 -7.87 16.41
CA LEU A 45 -7.67 -7.41 16.59
C LEU A 45 -8.69 -8.26 15.81
N LYS A 46 -8.25 -8.98 14.78
CA LYS A 46 -9.07 -9.75 13.85
C LYS A 46 -10.14 -8.90 13.16
N LYS A 47 -9.81 -7.64 12.87
CA LYS A 47 -10.68 -6.69 12.17
C LYS A 47 -9.86 -5.59 11.51
N SER A 48 -10.51 -4.87 10.60
CA SER A 48 -9.97 -3.66 9.98
C SER A 48 -9.57 -2.59 11.00
N LEU A 49 -8.52 -1.83 10.67
CA LEU A 49 -8.15 -0.62 11.39
C LEU A 49 -8.98 0.56 10.88
N ASP A 50 -10.19 0.71 11.43
CA ASP A 50 -11.18 1.69 10.95
C ASP A 50 -10.65 3.12 10.95
N HIS A 51 -9.75 3.48 11.88
CA HIS A 51 -9.13 4.80 11.93
C HIS A 51 -8.20 5.09 10.74
N ARG A 52 -7.54 4.07 10.16
CA ARG A 52 -6.71 4.20 8.95
C ARG A 52 -7.58 4.35 7.70
N ILE A 53 -8.68 3.61 7.63
CA ILE A 53 -9.67 3.75 6.56
C ILE A 53 -10.33 5.13 6.63
N ALA A 54 -10.74 5.57 7.81
CA ALA A 54 -11.32 6.89 8.03
C ALA A 54 -10.34 8.01 7.63
N TYR A 55 -9.05 7.86 7.95
CA TYR A 55 -8.04 8.84 7.55
C TYR A 55 -7.82 8.85 6.03
N TYR A 56 -7.72 7.68 5.40
CA TYR A 56 -7.64 7.56 3.93
C TYR A 56 -8.81 8.28 3.24
N ASN A 57 -10.04 8.04 3.70
CA ASN A 57 -11.26 8.64 3.13
C ASN A 57 -11.33 10.17 3.31
N ASN A 58 -10.63 10.73 4.30
CA ASN A 58 -10.68 12.15 4.63
C ASN A 58 -9.43 12.95 4.21
N SER A 59 -8.33 12.28 3.88
CA SER A 59 -7.06 12.92 3.58
C SER A 59 -7.08 13.66 2.24
N ARG A 60 -6.81 14.97 2.31
CA ARG A 60 -6.52 15.79 1.13
C ARG A 60 -5.15 15.46 0.54
N SER A 61 -4.17 15.11 1.35
CA SER A 61 -2.82 14.77 0.89
C SER A 61 -2.87 13.54 -0.02
N ILE A 62 -3.58 12.49 0.39
CA ILE A 62 -3.78 11.27 -0.41
C ILE A 62 -4.52 11.61 -1.70
N ALA A 63 -5.62 12.37 -1.62
CA ALA A 63 -6.38 12.80 -2.80
C ALA A 63 -5.49 13.55 -3.81
N ASN A 64 -4.53 14.33 -3.31
CA ASN A 64 -3.58 15.13 -4.10
C ASN A 64 -2.28 14.37 -4.45
N GLY A 65 -2.27 13.04 -4.41
CA GLY A 65 -1.16 12.24 -4.93
C GLY A 65 -0.09 11.84 -3.91
N HIS A 66 -0.43 11.74 -2.62
CA HIS A 66 0.54 11.27 -1.60
C HIS A 66 1.14 9.91 -1.98
N SER A 67 2.47 9.84 -1.93
CA SER A 67 3.23 8.64 -2.25
C SER A 67 3.10 7.58 -1.15
N LEU A 68 2.96 6.32 -1.55
CA LEU A 68 3.07 5.18 -0.63
C LEU A 68 4.49 5.08 -0.05
N ILE A 69 5.50 5.24 -0.91
CA ILE A 69 6.89 4.89 -0.58
C ILE A 69 7.74 6.07 -0.08
N LYS A 70 7.33 7.32 -0.35
CA LYS A 70 8.01 8.50 0.23
C LYS A 70 7.41 8.84 1.58
N TRP A 71 8.15 8.51 2.64
CA TRP A 71 7.75 8.81 4.01
C TRP A 71 7.90 10.30 4.33
N ASN A 72 6.82 10.95 4.76
CA ASN A 72 6.80 12.40 4.95
C ASN A 72 6.77 12.78 6.45
N HIS A 73 7.92 12.67 7.13
CA HIS A 73 8.04 12.97 8.57
C HIS A 73 7.64 14.40 8.97
N ARG A 74 7.72 15.37 8.05
CA ARG A 74 7.43 16.80 8.32
C ARG A 74 6.11 17.28 7.73
N GLY A 75 5.34 16.39 7.12
CA GLY A 75 4.05 16.69 6.51
C GLY A 75 2.99 15.74 7.04
N ASP A 76 2.14 15.27 6.15
CA ASP A 76 1.05 14.35 6.50
C ASP A 76 1.56 12.90 6.61
N VAL A 77 2.17 12.59 7.75
CA VAL A 77 2.65 11.23 8.05
C VAL A 77 1.49 10.23 8.21
N LEU A 78 0.32 10.67 8.67
CA LEU A 78 -0.85 9.80 8.85
C LEU A 78 -1.39 9.27 7.52
N SER A 79 -1.21 10.03 6.44
CA SER A 79 -1.43 9.55 5.07
C SER A 79 -0.48 8.41 4.71
N ASN A 80 0.80 8.46 5.10
CA ASN A 80 1.72 7.35 4.91
C ASN A 80 1.27 6.10 5.68
N TYR A 81 0.95 6.24 6.97
CA TYR A 81 0.42 5.11 7.75
C TYR A 81 -0.84 4.51 7.12
N SER A 82 -1.76 5.34 6.65
CA SER A 82 -3.02 4.85 6.05
C SER A 82 -2.77 4.07 4.77
N LEU A 83 -1.87 4.57 3.90
CA LEU A 83 -1.49 3.87 2.67
C LEU A 83 -0.72 2.58 2.95
N SER A 84 0.24 2.61 3.89
CA SER A 84 1.00 1.43 4.31
C SER A 84 0.10 0.32 4.85
N TYR A 85 -0.86 0.67 5.71
CA TYR A 85 -1.86 -0.28 6.19
C TYR A 85 -2.67 -0.87 5.03
N LEU A 86 -3.26 -0.03 4.19
CA LEU A 86 -4.10 -0.52 3.08
C LEU A 86 -3.29 -1.38 2.11
N PHE A 87 -2.03 -1.05 1.86
CA PHE A 87 -1.14 -1.85 1.03
C PHE A 87 -0.87 -3.23 1.64
N SER A 88 -0.57 -3.34 2.94
CA SER A 88 -0.36 -4.66 3.56
C SER A 88 -1.60 -5.53 3.51
N GLN A 89 -2.78 -4.93 3.66
CA GLN A 89 -4.04 -5.67 3.57
C GLN A 89 -4.36 -6.09 2.13
N TYR A 90 -4.07 -5.25 1.14
CA TYR A 90 -4.16 -5.63 -0.26
C TYR A 90 -3.18 -6.78 -0.58
N LEU A 91 -1.93 -6.68 -0.10
CA LEU A 91 -0.90 -7.69 -0.30
C LEU A 91 -1.31 -9.07 0.24
N LYS A 92 -1.76 -9.16 1.49
CA LYS A 92 -2.23 -10.45 2.03
C LYS A 92 -3.45 -10.97 1.28
N ASN A 93 -4.38 -10.09 0.88
CA ASN A 93 -5.63 -10.52 0.27
C ASN A 93 -5.39 -11.05 -1.14
N GLN A 94 -4.45 -10.47 -1.89
CA GLN A 94 -4.05 -10.96 -3.22
C GLN A 94 -3.15 -12.20 -3.16
N SER A 95 -2.46 -12.41 -2.05
CA SER A 95 -1.58 -13.56 -1.87
C SER A 95 -2.33 -14.86 -1.63
N ASN A 96 -1.96 -15.93 -2.35
CA ASN A 96 -2.46 -17.29 -2.08
C ASN A 96 -1.96 -17.90 -0.75
N ASN A 97 -1.04 -17.24 -0.03
CA ASN A 97 -0.58 -17.67 1.30
C ASN A 97 -1.01 -16.72 2.45
N GLY A 98 -1.84 -15.71 2.17
CA GLY A 98 -2.40 -14.79 3.17
C GLY A 98 -1.32 -14.10 4.01
N ASP A 99 -1.54 -14.02 5.33
CA ASP A 99 -0.63 -13.36 6.29
C ASP A 99 0.80 -13.93 6.27
N LYS A 100 1.00 -15.16 5.80
CA LYS A 100 2.35 -15.77 5.75
C LYS A 100 3.28 -15.00 4.82
N ILE A 101 2.76 -14.27 3.83
CA ILE A 101 3.55 -13.44 2.93
C ILE A 101 4.43 -12.44 3.67
N PHE A 102 3.94 -11.87 4.78
CA PHE A 102 4.69 -10.87 5.56
C PHE A 102 5.97 -11.47 6.15
N LYS A 103 5.88 -12.70 6.68
CA LYS A 103 7.04 -13.41 7.22
C LYS A 103 8.03 -13.76 6.11
N GLU A 104 7.55 -14.19 4.94
CA GLU A 104 8.42 -14.50 3.81
C GLU A 104 9.22 -13.27 3.35
N ILE A 105 8.55 -12.12 3.19
CA ILE A 105 9.20 -10.86 2.81
C ILE A 105 10.19 -10.41 3.90
N LEU A 106 9.79 -10.49 5.18
CA LEU A 106 10.65 -10.11 6.29
C LEU A 106 11.94 -10.95 6.34
N GLN A 107 11.87 -12.23 5.98
CA GLN A 107 13.01 -13.16 6.01
C GLN A 107 13.85 -13.17 4.73
N ASP A 108 13.41 -12.49 3.65
CA ASP A 108 14.22 -12.37 2.43
C ASP A 108 15.32 -11.31 2.65
N PRO A 109 16.61 -11.66 2.45
CA PRO A 109 17.72 -10.75 2.71
C PRO A 109 17.91 -9.68 1.61
N ALA A 110 17.14 -9.73 0.52
CA ALA A 110 17.22 -8.73 -0.53
C ALA A 110 16.64 -7.38 -0.08
N ASP A 111 16.84 -6.36 -0.91
CA ASP A 111 16.20 -5.07 -0.70
C ASP A 111 14.68 -5.15 -0.81
N THR A 112 13.99 -4.22 -0.16
CA THR A 112 12.53 -4.17 0.00
C THR A 112 11.79 -4.48 -1.30
N ASN A 113 12.16 -3.79 -2.38
CA ASN A 113 11.51 -3.94 -3.68
C ASN A 113 11.71 -5.34 -4.27
N VAL A 114 12.92 -5.89 -4.15
CA VAL A 114 13.26 -7.23 -4.67
C VAL A 114 12.56 -8.31 -3.84
N ALA A 115 12.53 -8.17 -2.52
CA ALA A 115 11.82 -9.09 -1.62
C ALA A 115 10.30 -9.10 -1.89
N LEU A 116 9.71 -7.92 -2.07
CA LEU A 116 8.30 -7.79 -2.44
C LEU A 116 8.00 -8.43 -3.81
N GLU A 117 8.81 -8.13 -4.83
CA GLU A 117 8.59 -8.67 -6.18
C GLU A 117 8.71 -10.19 -6.21
N LYS A 118 9.71 -10.76 -5.51
CA LYS A 118 9.81 -12.22 -5.33
C LYS A 118 8.56 -12.82 -4.67
N ALA A 119 8.03 -12.17 -3.63
CA ALA A 119 6.83 -12.64 -2.94
C ALA A 119 5.59 -12.54 -3.83
N ILE A 120 5.45 -11.46 -4.61
CA ILE A 120 4.39 -11.27 -5.61
C ILE A 120 4.47 -12.37 -6.68
N HIS A 121 5.66 -12.61 -7.24
CA HIS A 121 5.85 -13.68 -8.22
C HIS A 121 5.46 -15.05 -7.70
N LYS A 122 5.76 -15.32 -6.43
CA LYS A 122 5.49 -16.63 -5.82
C LYS A 122 4.03 -16.83 -5.44
N HIS A 123 3.33 -15.77 -5.03
CA HIS A 123 2.03 -15.91 -4.37
C HIS A 123 0.86 -15.17 -5.02
N VAL A 124 1.13 -14.33 -6.02
CA VAL A 124 0.11 -13.54 -6.73
C VAL A 124 0.15 -13.89 -8.21
N ASP A 125 1.23 -13.53 -8.91
CA ASP A 125 1.40 -13.76 -10.35
C ASP A 125 2.90 -13.76 -10.69
N PRO A 126 3.43 -14.86 -11.29
CA PRO A 126 4.86 -15.02 -11.58
C PRO A 126 5.45 -14.01 -12.57
N ASN A 127 4.61 -13.26 -13.30
CA ASN A 127 5.07 -12.29 -14.30
C ASN A 127 4.74 -10.84 -13.91
N MET A 128 4.10 -10.61 -12.76
CA MET A 128 3.68 -9.27 -12.35
C MET A 128 4.81 -8.51 -11.67
N SER A 129 5.24 -7.42 -12.29
CA SER A 129 6.22 -6.52 -11.69
C SER A 129 5.68 -5.85 -10.43
N LEU A 130 6.57 -5.40 -9.55
CA LEU A 130 6.19 -4.63 -8.36
C LEU A 130 5.41 -3.34 -8.74
N GLY A 131 5.81 -2.69 -9.83
CA GLY A 131 5.17 -1.47 -10.32
C GLY A 131 3.71 -1.70 -10.75
N GLU A 132 3.45 -2.81 -11.45
CA GLU A 132 2.10 -3.23 -11.82
C GLU A 132 1.28 -3.60 -10.59
N PHE A 133 1.85 -4.36 -9.65
CA PHE A 133 1.17 -4.73 -8.40
C PHE A 133 0.75 -3.50 -7.59
N MET A 134 1.63 -2.52 -7.44
CA MET A 134 1.32 -1.27 -6.73
C MET A 134 0.34 -0.37 -7.51
N THR A 135 0.35 -0.42 -8.84
CA THR A 135 -0.67 0.25 -9.67
C THR A 135 -2.04 -0.38 -9.46
N ASN A 136 -2.11 -1.72 -9.43
CA ASN A 136 -3.34 -2.46 -9.16
C ASN A 136 -3.85 -2.19 -7.75
N PHE A 137 -2.96 -2.08 -6.75
CA PHE A 137 -3.33 -1.60 -5.41
C PHE A 137 -4.07 -0.26 -5.47
N ARG A 138 -3.55 0.73 -6.23
CA ARG A 138 -4.22 2.03 -6.36
C ARG A 138 -5.60 1.93 -7.01
N ILE A 139 -5.76 1.04 -8.00
CA ILE A 139 -7.05 0.77 -8.65
C ILE A 139 -8.01 0.07 -7.67
N ALA A 140 -7.51 -0.87 -6.86
CA ALA A 140 -8.30 -1.65 -5.92
C ALA A 140 -8.94 -0.80 -4.81
N LEU A 141 -8.28 0.28 -4.40
CA LEU A 141 -8.83 1.24 -3.44
C LEU A 141 -10.13 1.90 -3.94
N GLU A 142 -10.30 2.03 -5.24
CA GLU A 142 -11.49 2.62 -5.86
C GLU A 142 -12.52 1.57 -6.25
N LYS A 143 -12.10 0.58 -7.05
CA LYS A 143 -13.01 -0.43 -7.62
C LYS A 143 -13.62 -1.34 -6.56
N LYS A 144 -12.81 -1.80 -5.60
CA LYS A 144 -13.22 -2.73 -4.54
C LYS A 144 -13.92 -3.98 -5.11
N ASP A 145 -13.42 -4.52 -6.22
CA ASP A 145 -14.01 -5.71 -6.85
C ASP A 145 -14.02 -6.87 -5.84
N SER A 146 -15.11 -7.66 -5.81
CA SER A 146 -15.25 -8.77 -4.86
C SER A 146 -14.26 -9.91 -5.11
N THR A 147 -13.67 -9.96 -6.30
CA THR A 147 -12.67 -10.95 -6.73
C THR A 147 -11.68 -10.32 -7.70
N GLY A 148 -10.44 -10.81 -7.69
CA GLY A 148 -9.42 -10.42 -8.66
C GLY A 148 -8.54 -9.26 -8.18
N ILE A 149 -7.63 -8.84 -9.07
CA ILE A 149 -6.52 -7.94 -8.72
C ILE A 149 -6.95 -6.49 -8.40
N HIS A 150 -8.17 -6.09 -8.77
CA HIS A 150 -8.69 -4.74 -8.56
C HIS A 150 -9.60 -4.63 -7.31
N GLY A 151 -9.36 -5.45 -6.31
CA GLY A 151 -10.10 -5.39 -5.05
C GLY A 151 -9.36 -6.01 -3.87
N PHE A 152 -10.07 -6.13 -2.77
CA PHE A 152 -9.58 -6.77 -1.54
C PHE A 152 -10.13 -8.20 -1.40
N ASN A 153 -10.40 -8.88 -2.52
CA ASN A 153 -11.00 -10.22 -2.59
C ASN A 153 -12.24 -10.39 -1.69
N GLY A 154 -13.11 -9.38 -1.71
CA GLY A 154 -14.40 -9.41 -1.01
C GLY A 154 -14.34 -9.20 0.50
N ASP A 155 -13.17 -8.84 1.05
CA ASP A 155 -13.05 -8.55 2.48
C ASP A 155 -13.91 -7.34 2.88
N PRO A 156 -14.94 -7.54 3.73
CA PRO A 156 -15.91 -6.50 4.04
C PRO A 156 -15.32 -5.33 4.82
N GLY A 157 -14.16 -5.51 5.47
CA GLY A 157 -13.46 -4.44 6.17
C GLY A 157 -13.03 -3.29 5.26
N PHE A 158 -12.93 -3.51 3.95
CA PHE A 158 -12.50 -2.51 2.97
C PHE A 158 -13.64 -1.94 2.12
N ASN A 159 -14.89 -2.39 2.32
CA ASN A 159 -16.05 -1.83 1.65
C ASN A 159 -16.29 -0.35 2.01
N ALA A 160 -15.80 0.07 3.18
CA ALA A 160 -15.88 1.46 3.64
C ALA A 160 -14.89 2.40 2.92
N LEU A 161 -14.00 1.92 2.05
CA LEU A 161 -13.09 2.78 1.29
C LEU A 161 -13.87 3.67 0.31
N ASN A 162 -13.70 4.97 0.47
CA ASN A 162 -14.33 6.01 -0.31
C ASN A 162 -13.28 7.09 -0.64
N PRO A 163 -12.43 6.86 -1.65
CA PRO A 163 -11.37 7.81 -2.00
C PRO A 163 -11.96 9.13 -2.48
N LYS A 164 -11.28 10.23 -2.16
CA LYS A 164 -11.66 11.56 -2.65
C LYS A 164 -11.20 11.75 -4.09
N HIS A 165 -12.12 12.18 -4.93
CA HIS A 165 -11.81 12.63 -6.29
C HIS A 165 -11.34 14.09 -6.27
N ILE A 166 -10.38 14.40 -7.12
CA ILE A 166 -9.91 15.78 -7.32
C ILE A 166 -10.46 16.34 -8.64
N HIS A 167 -10.62 17.66 -8.68
CA HIS A 167 -11.05 18.38 -9.88
C HIS A 167 -9.90 19.08 -10.61
N GLN A 168 -8.79 19.32 -9.90
CA GLN A 168 -7.59 19.93 -10.45
C GLN A 168 -6.44 18.93 -10.38
N LEU A 169 -5.93 18.53 -11.54
CA LEU A 169 -4.79 17.61 -11.61
C LEU A 169 -3.52 18.26 -11.08
N PRO A 170 -2.70 17.53 -10.29
CA PRO A 170 -1.38 18.00 -9.92
C PRO A 170 -0.47 18.05 -11.15
N GLN A 171 0.46 19.00 -11.17
CA GLN A 171 1.47 19.10 -12.24
C GLN A 171 2.50 17.97 -12.17
N THR A 172 2.76 17.45 -10.98
CA THR A 172 3.74 16.39 -10.75
C THR A 172 3.17 15.34 -9.82
N LEU A 173 3.63 14.09 -9.99
CA LEU A 173 3.37 13.00 -9.08
C LEU A 173 4.70 12.42 -8.62
N ALA A 174 4.82 12.20 -7.32
CA ALA A 174 5.91 11.38 -6.80
C ALA A 174 5.73 9.92 -7.23
N PRO A 175 6.81 9.12 -7.26
CA PRO A 175 6.72 7.67 -7.38
C PRO A 175 5.68 7.08 -6.43
N GLN A 176 4.83 6.18 -6.95
CA GLN A 176 3.72 5.59 -6.21
C GLN A 176 2.73 6.60 -5.63
N GLY A 177 2.69 7.84 -6.14
CA GLY A 177 1.59 8.78 -5.95
C GLY A 177 0.52 8.54 -7.02
N SER A 178 -0.75 8.76 -6.66
CA SER A 178 -1.88 8.54 -7.57
C SER A 178 -3.01 9.51 -7.25
N VAL A 179 -3.76 9.91 -8.27
CA VAL A 179 -4.97 10.72 -8.12
C VAL A 179 -6.13 10.07 -8.84
N ILE A 180 -7.34 10.32 -8.35
CA ILE A 180 -8.59 9.93 -9.01
C ILE A 180 -9.34 11.21 -9.34
N PHE A 181 -9.80 11.32 -10.58
CA PHE A 181 -10.48 12.49 -11.07
C PHE A 181 -11.53 12.08 -12.09
N GLU A 182 -12.56 12.91 -12.23
CA GLU A 182 -13.61 12.71 -13.22
C GLU A 182 -13.29 13.54 -14.47
N ALA A 183 -13.37 12.89 -15.64
CA ALA A 183 -13.26 13.57 -16.91
C ALA A 183 -14.66 13.93 -17.42
N PRO A 184 -14.94 15.21 -17.76
CA PRO A 184 -16.27 15.65 -18.22
C PRO A 184 -16.63 15.14 -19.64
N GLY A 185 -15.76 14.34 -20.26
CA GLY A 185 -15.91 13.78 -21.60
C GLY A 185 -14.77 12.81 -21.90
N PRO A 186 -14.56 12.40 -23.17
CA PRO A 186 -13.46 11.53 -23.55
C PRO A 186 -12.11 12.10 -23.11
N PHE A 187 -11.48 11.44 -22.13
CA PHE A 187 -10.20 11.88 -21.60
C PHE A 187 -9.10 11.69 -22.64
N LYS A 188 -8.40 12.78 -22.97
CA LYS A 188 -7.21 12.74 -23.83
C LYS A 188 -5.98 12.76 -22.93
N VAL A 189 -5.24 11.67 -22.94
CA VAL A 189 -3.97 11.55 -22.23
C VAL A 189 -3.01 12.66 -22.70
N PRO A 190 -2.40 13.44 -21.79
CA PRO A 190 -1.42 14.48 -22.16
C PRO A 190 -0.26 13.89 -22.95
N LYS A 191 0.12 14.54 -24.05
CA LYS A 191 1.21 14.08 -24.94
C LYS A 191 2.59 14.19 -24.30
N ASP A 192 2.73 15.12 -23.37
CA ASP A 192 3.92 15.48 -22.61
C ASP A 192 4.01 14.76 -21.26
N LYS A 193 3.17 13.74 -21.02
CA LYS A 193 3.26 12.94 -19.79
C LYS A 193 4.62 12.24 -19.68
N ASP A 194 5.09 12.05 -18.45
CA ASP A 194 6.22 11.16 -18.17
C ASP A 194 5.88 9.71 -18.58
N ASN A 195 6.88 8.94 -19.01
CA ASN A 195 6.72 7.55 -19.40
C ASN A 195 6.24 6.67 -18.24
N ASN A 196 6.53 7.07 -17.00
CA ASN A 196 6.14 6.36 -15.78
C ASN A 196 4.74 6.76 -15.26
N VAL A 197 4.06 7.72 -15.90
CA VAL A 197 2.67 8.09 -15.57
C VAL A 197 1.71 7.31 -16.47
N THR A 198 0.83 6.53 -15.85
CA THR A 198 -0.22 5.77 -16.53
C THR A 198 -1.60 6.33 -16.19
N TYR A 199 -2.57 6.10 -17.08
CA TYR A 199 -3.96 6.48 -16.89
C TYR A 199 -4.83 5.25 -17.06
N THR A 200 -5.60 4.92 -16.03
CA THR A 200 -6.48 3.75 -16.04
C THR A 200 -7.92 4.19 -15.81
N LYS A 201 -8.82 3.79 -16.71
CA LYS A 201 -10.25 4.02 -16.53
C LYS A 201 -10.78 3.07 -15.44
N VAL A 202 -11.33 3.64 -14.38
CA VAL A 202 -11.83 2.89 -13.21
C VAL A 202 -13.36 2.82 -13.12
N LYS A 203 -14.06 3.73 -13.81
CA LYS A 203 -15.53 3.78 -14.00
C LYS A 203 -15.84 4.25 -15.43
#